data_AF-A0A7X1PH36-F1
#
_entry.id   AF-A0A7X1PH36-F1
#
_cell.length_a   1.000
_cell.length_b   1.000
_cell.length_c   1.000
_cell.angle_alpha   90.00
_cell.angle_beta   90.00
_cell.angle_gamma   90.00
#
_symmetry.space_group_name_H-M   'P 1'
#
loop_
_entity.id
_entity.type
_entity.pdbx_description
1 polymer ?
#
loop_
_entity_poly.entity_id
_entity_poly.type
_entity_poly.pdbx_seq_one_letter_code
_entity_poly.pdbx_strand_id
1 'polypeptide(L)'
;MEWPAGTRATLEIGFSDHNEENSVARIVTWIPWDSGFRGSGLKVGDLVVGHGDVRYTPDTIDDETRVGEANFGQWFDAQGLAPGDPFHLLVLRESEELRIEGKLGGPRSYRNQEGKALLSNEGPVGYEKDEFDYAWDAWYRQFVDLAKTILAGWDYYASTDTKGLAESLIPLADRIKFLEERYPGPFARAVRQDFEAMTASVAGERRELTTAALAYRSLGDIRAQVIAAAADRAFESFLAETGDSLLTATPNSPNAFEDDISHLIGRTIRLPEIGNREVLFETRKSWFRSGTGTGGYLIDRTSDPVRPLYEAISEYTEKVDPFFADYKVEFVGIVQAEAALVADAYREITVSGVRLVPHAVLVTGASNPEARLFVDLRNAATPEPFAGAHALEQGIERHHLEETDRPEDVLMTAFEALKIGDMETWLSCYADWKLRVSYERDSSYLYVDRTWEVIGSADAASIWDTARQRFNDDVYGVESAKVSLPRRVFDASSQTSASGGPQSVEEVRIVVNHIGKIGDEYRTFAGPMLHRRWDLQRLDEGPWRIVIPYGM
;
A
#
# COMPACT_ATOMS: atom_id res chain seq x y z
N MET A 1 47.36 12.39 2.10
CA MET A 1 48.05 11.33 1.36
C MET A 1 48.48 11.94 0.05
N GLU A 2 49.77 11.91 -0.28
CA GLU A 2 50.24 12.35 -1.59
C GLU A 2 49.89 11.28 -2.63
N TRP A 3 49.35 11.70 -3.76
CA TRP A 3 48.96 10.79 -4.83
C TRP A 3 50.17 10.41 -5.68
N PRO A 4 50.32 9.14 -6.09
CA PRO A 4 51.37 8.75 -7.02
C PRO A 4 51.32 9.59 -8.31
N ALA A 5 52.49 9.96 -8.84
CA ALA A 5 52.57 10.69 -10.10
C ALA A 5 51.83 9.94 -11.23
N GLY A 6 50.98 10.65 -11.96
CA GLY A 6 50.16 10.08 -13.04
C GLY A 6 48.85 9.41 -12.61
N THR A 7 48.46 9.51 -11.32
CA THR A 7 47.13 9.09 -10.87
C THR A 7 46.07 9.97 -11.52
N ARG A 8 45.11 9.36 -12.23
CA ARG A 8 43.97 10.07 -12.81
C ARG A 8 42.96 10.45 -11.74
N ALA A 9 42.40 11.66 -11.87
CA ALA A 9 41.32 12.11 -11.01
C ALA A 9 40.06 11.28 -11.23
N THR A 10 39.39 10.92 -10.14
CA THR A 10 38.09 10.23 -10.20
C THR A 10 37.11 10.83 -9.22
N LEU A 11 35.83 10.79 -9.59
CA LEU A 11 34.75 11.07 -8.65
C LEU A 11 34.45 9.77 -7.89
N GLU A 12 34.85 9.70 -6.63
CA GLU A 12 34.65 8.51 -5.77
C GLU A 12 33.21 8.52 -5.23
N ILE A 13 32.22 8.36 -6.10
CA ILE A 13 30.78 8.37 -5.77
C ILE A 13 30.06 7.38 -6.71
N GLY A 14 29.13 6.61 -6.19
CA GLY A 14 28.25 5.75 -6.98
C GLY A 14 27.06 6.53 -7.53
N PHE A 15 26.70 6.31 -8.79
CA PHE A 15 25.55 6.93 -9.44
C PHE A 15 24.60 5.89 -10.05
N SER A 16 23.33 6.29 -10.22
CA SER A 16 22.36 5.62 -11.11
C SER A 16 21.58 6.66 -11.91
N ASP A 17 20.89 6.22 -12.97
CA ASP A 17 19.87 7.05 -13.61
C ASP A 17 18.74 7.36 -12.63
N HIS A 18 18.14 8.53 -12.79
CA HIS A 18 16.90 8.88 -12.12
C HIS A 18 15.73 8.36 -12.94
N ASN A 19 14.85 7.56 -12.30
CA ASN A 19 13.78 6.80 -12.96
C ASN A 19 12.63 7.65 -13.52
N GLU A 20 12.77 8.97 -13.62
CA GLU A 20 11.79 9.84 -14.27
C GLU A 20 12.10 9.97 -15.76
N GLU A 21 11.04 9.88 -16.58
CA GLU A 21 11.13 10.00 -18.03
C GLU A 21 11.76 11.35 -18.43
N ASN A 22 12.76 11.31 -19.30
CA ASN A 22 13.57 12.48 -19.73
C ASN A 22 14.39 13.16 -18.63
N SER A 23 14.56 12.54 -17.46
CA SER A 23 15.43 13.07 -16.42
C SER A 23 16.90 12.99 -16.84
N VAL A 24 17.56 14.14 -16.86
CA VAL A 24 19.02 14.26 -17.06
C VAL A 24 19.81 14.09 -15.76
N ALA A 25 19.13 14.08 -14.61
CA ALA A 25 19.75 13.97 -13.30
C ALA A 25 20.29 12.57 -13.01
N ARG A 26 21.36 12.52 -12.20
CA ARG A 26 21.96 11.28 -11.68
C ARG A 26 21.77 11.19 -10.18
N ILE A 27 21.29 10.05 -9.69
CA ILE A 27 21.10 9.84 -8.25
C ILE A 27 22.42 9.41 -7.62
N VAL A 28 22.78 10.01 -6.50
CA VAL A 28 23.88 9.51 -5.64
C VAL A 28 23.44 8.21 -4.98
N THR A 29 23.99 7.08 -5.39
CA THR A 29 23.65 5.78 -4.82
C THR A 29 24.54 5.42 -3.64
N TRP A 30 25.80 5.85 -3.63
CA TRP A 30 26.72 5.57 -2.54
C TRP A 30 27.88 6.56 -2.46
N ILE A 31 28.34 6.86 -1.26
CA ILE A 31 29.55 7.65 -1.03
C ILE A 31 30.56 6.75 -0.28
N PRO A 32 31.60 6.21 -0.94
CA PRO A 32 32.67 5.45 -0.30
C PRO A 32 33.25 6.15 0.95
N TRP A 33 33.69 5.36 1.93
CA TRP A 33 34.20 5.87 3.21
C TRP A 33 35.43 6.79 3.05
N ASP A 34 36.22 6.57 2.01
CA ASP A 34 37.43 7.32 1.67
C ASP A 34 37.19 8.36 0.57
N SER A 35 35.94 8.56 0.14
CA SER A 35 35.57 9.59 -0.83
C SER A 35 35.90 10.99 -0.32
N GLY A 36 36.48 11.83 -1.18
CA GLY A 36 36.67 13.26 -0.92
C GLY A 36 35.36 14.06 -0.79
N PHE A 37 34.21 13.44 -1.04
CA PHE A 37 32.88 14.01 -0.80
C PHE A 37 32.27 13.59 0.55
N ARG A 38 32.94 12.74 1.34
CA ARG A 38 32.50 12.47 2.72
C ARG A 38 32.61 13.73 3.57
N GLY A 39 31.51 14.09 4.23
CA GLY A 39 31.45 15.28 5.09
C GLY A 39 31.28 16.61 4.35
N SER A 40 31.11 16.61 3.02
CA SER A 40 30.81 17.83 2.25
C SER A 40 29.36 18.30 2.36
N GLY A 41 28.49 17.47 2.94
CA GLY A 41 27.04 17.67 2.93
C GLY A 41 26.31 16.94 1.80
N LEU A 42 27.02 16.27 0.89
CA LEU A 42 26.42 15.33 -0.07
C LEU A 42 25.81 14.14 0.66
N LYS A 43 24.63 13.68 0.21
CA LYS A 43 23.90 12.54 0.78
C LYS A 43 23.58 11.52 -0.30
N VAL A 44 23.40 10.27 0.12
CA VAL A 44 22.77 9.23 -0.73
C VAL A 44 21.32 9.67 -1.00
N GLY A 45 20.84 9.45 -2.23
CA GLY A 45 19.52 9.91 -2.70
C GLY A 45 19.50 11.31 -3.33
N ASP A 46 20.57 12.10 -3.17
CA ASP A 46 20.68 13.42 -3.82
C ASP A 46 20.64 13.29 -5.36
N LEU A 47 19.94 14.22 -6.03
CA LEU A 47 19.88 14.28 -7.48
C LEU A 47 20.95 15.26 -8.00
N VAL A 48 21.98 14.76 -8.68
CA VAL A 48 22.98 15.61 -9.33
C VAL A 48 22.44 16.10 -10.67
N VAL A 49 22.30 17.42 -10.77
CA VAL A 49 21.74 18.14 -11.93
C VAL A 49 22.79 18.97 -12.68
N GLY A 50 24.06 18.87 -12.26
CA GLY A 50 25.17 19.56 -12.91
C GLY A 50 26.47 19.44 -12.13
N HIS A 51 27.52 20.07 -12.64
CA HIS A 51 28.83 20.15 -12.00
C HIS A 51 29.52 21.47 -12.33
N GLY A 52 30.31 22.01 -11.41
CA GLY A 52 30.92 23.33 -11.57
C GLY A 52 29.87 24.40 -11.88
N ASP A 53 30.00 25.02 -13.06
CA ASP A 53 29.03 25.99 -13.60
C ASP A 53 28.19 25.41 -14.76
N VAL A 54 28.29 24.10 -15.02
CA VAL A 54 27.56 23.38 -16.06
C VAL A 54 26.29 22.78 -15.46
N ARG A 55 25.13 23.19 -16.01
CA ARG A 55 23.83 22.60 -15.70
C ARG A 55 23.42 21.62 -16.79
N TYR A 56 22.90 20.47 -16.38
CA TYR A 56 22.38 19.46 -17.27
C TYR A 56 21.02 19.86 -17.83
N THR A 57 20.89 19.80 -19.15
CA THR A 57 19.60 19.86 -19.86
C THR A 57 19.59 18.76 -20.92
N PRO A 58 18.41 18.34 -21.41
CA PRO A 58 18.33 17.32 -22.47
C PRO A 58 19.14 17.68 -23.72
N ASP A 59 19.29 18.97 -24.02
CA ASP A 59 20.01 19.46 -25.20
C ASP A 59 21.53 19.58 -25.01
N THR A 60 22.01 19.66 -23.76
CA THR A 60 23.43 19.92 -23.45
C THR A 60 24.19 18.70 -22.99
N ILE A 61 23.51 17.58 -22.77
CA ILE A 61 24.09 16.42 -22.11
C ILE A 61 24.60 15.38 -23.08
N ASP A 62 25.82 14.90 -22.84
CA ASP A 62 26.42 13.76 -23.52
C ASP A 62 27.22 12.88 -22.53
N ASP A 63 27.73 11.76 -23.02
CA ASP A 63 28.47 10.77 -22.22
C ASP A 63 29.80 11.30 -21.64
N GLU A 64 30.32 12.42 -22.17
CA GLU A 64 31.60 13.01 -21.76
C GLU A 64 31.42 14.13 -20.73
N THR A 65 30.23 14.74 -20.69
CA THR A 65 29.91 15.91 -19.84
C THR A 65 29.07 15.57 -18.62
N ARG A 66 28.42 14.39 -18.59
CA ARG A 66 27.58 13.98 -17.46
C ARG A 66 28.35 13.18 -16.41
N VAL A 67 28.35 13.68 -15.17
CA VAL A 67 28.85 12.91 -14.00
C VAL A 67 28.22 11.52 -13.93
N GLY A 68 29.00 10.51 -13.57
CA GLY A 68 28.53 9.12 -13.46
C GLY A 68 28.57 8.33 -14.77
N GLU A 69 28.86 8.97 -15.91
CA GLU A 69 29.15 8.27 -17.16
C GLU A 69 30.56 7.70 -17.21
N ALA A 70 30.72 6.63 -18.00
CA ALA A 70 32.00 5.94 -18.15
C ALA A 70 33.12 6.86 -18.67
N ASN A 71 32.77 7.84 -19.51
CA ASN A 71 33.73 8.74 -20.15
C ASN A 71 33.95 10.06 -19.41
N PHE A 72 33.21 10.34 -18.33
CA PHE A 72 33.33 11.59 -17.59
C PHE A 72 34.76 11.86 -17.06
N GLY A 73 35.55 10.81 -16.81
CA GLY A 73 36.95 10.95 -16.43
C GLY A 73 37.81 11.70 -17.46
N GLN A 74 37.46 11.64 -18.75
CA GLN A 74 38.15 12.39 -19.81
C GLN A 74 37.94 13.90 -19.68
N TRP A 75 36.81 14.32 -19.14
CA TRP A 75 36.54 15.72 -18.85
C TRP A 75 37.51 16.26 -17.78
N PHE A 76 37.82 15.49 -16.73
CA PHE A 76 38.82 15.90 -15.74
C PHE A 76 40.20 16.10 -16.36
N ASP A 77 40.62 15.17 -17.22
CA ASP A 77 41.89 15.25 -17.93
C ASP A 77 41.94 16.51 -18.84
N ALA A 78 40.83 16.82 -19.53
CA ALA A 78 40.71 18.00 -20.39
C ALA A 78 40.75 19.32 -19.60
N GLN A 79 40.23 19.33 -18.37
CA GLN A 79 40.31 20.49 -17.46
C GLN A 79 41.62 20.57 -16.67
N GLY A 80 42.51 19.57 -16.81
CA GLY A 80 43.78 19.51 -16.09
C GLY A 80 43.63 19.28 -14.58
N LEU A 81 42.51 18.67 -14.15
CA LEU A 81 42.21 18.39 -12.75
C LEU A 81 42.94 17.15 -12.25
N ALA A 82 43.45 17.22 -11.02
CA ALA A 82 44.20 16.16 -10.37
C ALA A 82 43.50 15.65 -9.09
N PRO A 83 43.82 14.44 -8.63
CA PRO A 83 43.38 13.97 -7.32
C PRO A 83 43.74 14.96 -6.20
N GLY A 84 42.77 15.29 -5.36
CA GLY A 84 42.88 16.28 -4.28
C GLY A 84 42.33 17.67 -4.61
N ASP A 85 42.13 17.98 -5.89
CA ASP A 85 41.55 19.25 -6.32
C ASP A 85 40.08 19.38 -5.87
N PRO A 86 39.62 20.60 -5.54
CA PRO A 86 38.23 20.85 -5.20
C PRO A 86 37.33 20.65 -6.43
N PHE A 87 36.14 20.11 -6.22
CA PHE A 87 35.15 19.90 -7.26
C PHE A 87 33.73 20.17 -6.74
N HIS A 88 32.93 20.87 -7.54
CA HIS A 88 31.56 21.24 -7.18
C HIS A 88 30.54 20.38 -7.92
N LEU A 89 29.57 19.86 -7.18
CA LEU A 89 28.35 19.26 -7.72
C LEU A 89 27.18 20.22 -7.53
N LEU A 90 26.35 20.35 -8.55
CA LEU A 90 25.04 20.99 -8.44
C LEU A 90 24.02 19.90 -8.15
N VAL A 91 23.40 19.99 -6.97
CA VAL A 91 22.53 18.97 -6.43
C VAL A 91 21.13 19.55 -6.23
N LEU A 92 20.13 18.90 -6.78
CA LEU A 92 18.74 19.13 -6.42
C LEU A 92 18.41 18.18 -5.25
N ARG A 93 18.24 18.74 -4.06
CA ARG A 93 17.70 18.02 -2.90
C ARG A 93 16.30 18.53 -2.67
N GLU A 94 15.33 17.64 -2.78
CA GLU A 94 13.92 17.97 -2.73
C GLU A 94 13.51 18.96 -3.84
N SER A 95 13.47 20.26 -3.54
CA SER A 95 13.20 21.36 -4.46
C SER A 95 14.25 22.48 -4.36
N GLU A 96 15.29 22.29 -3.53
CA GLU A 96 16.37 23.24 -3.33
C GLU A 96 17.60 22.80 -4.13
N GLU A 97 18.19 23.76 -4.85
CA GLU A 97 19.45 23.56 -5.54
C GLU A 97 20.61 23.95 -4.63
N LEU A 98 21.48 22.98 -4.37
CA LEU A 98 22.63 23.07 -3.50
C LEU A 98 23.91 22.96 -4.32
N ARG A 99 24.90 23.81 -4.03
CA ARG A 99 26.27 23.66 -4.55
C ARG A 99 27.12 22.97 -3.50
N ILE A 100 27.53 21.73 -3.77
CA ILE A 100 28.27 20.89 -2.82
C ILE A 100 29.72 20.78 -3.26
N GLU A 101 30.65 21.20 -2.40
CA GLU A 101 32.10 21.13 -2.65
C GLU A 101 32.71 19.89 -2.00
N GLY A 102 33.34 19.04 -2.80
CA GLY A 102 34.17 17.93 -2.34
C GLY A 102 35.57 17.98 -2.94
N LYS A 103 36.32 16.90 -2.78
CA LYS A 103 37.64 16.72 -3.42
C LYS A 103 37.64 15.55 -4.37
N LEU A 104 38.33 15.70 -5.49
CA LEU A 104 38.57 14.61 -6.41
C LEU A 104 39.48 13.55 -5.78
N GLY A 105 39.18 12.31 -6.08
CA GLY A 105 39.91 11.14 -5.63
C GLY A 105 40.77 10.53 -6.73
N GLY A 106 41.12 9.27 -6.53
CA GLY A 106 41.92 8.48 -7.46
C GLY A 106 41.95 7.02 -7.01
N PRO A 107 42.24 6.05 -7.89
CA PRO A 107 42.22 4.63 -7.52
C PRO A 107 43.13 4.33 -6.32
N ARG A 108 42.55 3.80 -5.24
CA ARG A 108 43.30 3.37 -4.04
C ARG A 108 43.27 1.85 -3.90
N SER A 109 44.39 1.30 -3.44
CA SER A 109 44.44 -0.08 -2.98
C SER A 109 45.21 -0.12 -1.67
N TYR A 110 44.63 -0.80 -0.68
CA TYR A 110 45.19 -0.91 0.66
C TYR A 110 45.80 -2.30 0.82
N ARG A 111 47.06 -2.37 1.22
CA ARG A 111 47.75 -3.64 1.47
C ARG A 111 48.55 -3.57 2.76
N ASN A 112 48.59 -4.67 3.51
CA ASN A 112 49.47 -4.80 4.66
C ASN A 112 50.93 -5.09 4.25
N GLN A 113 51.83 -5.24 5.22
CA GLN A 113 53.24 -5.55 4.99
C GLN A 113 53.48 -6.89 4.27
N GLU A 114 52.53 -7.82 4.37
CA GLU A 114 52.56 -9.13 3.69
C GLU A 114 51.95 -9.07 2.28
N GLY A 115 51.52 -7.88 1.82
CA GLY A 115 50.88 -7.68 0.52
C GLY A 115 49.41 -8.12 0.46
N LYS A 116 48.78 -8.48 1.59
CA LYS A 116 47.37 -8.87 1.66
C LYS A 116 46.47 -7.65 1.52
N ALA A 117 45.36 -7.77 0.79
CA ALA A 117 44.41 -6.68 0.57
C ALA A 117 43.62 -6.34 1.85
N LEU A 118 43.56 -5.05 2.18
CA LEU A 118 42.84 -4.49 3.32
C LEU A 118 41.61 -3.71 2.84
N LEU A 119 40.61 -3.55 3.71
CA LEU A 119 39.48 -2.65 3.44
C LEU A 119 39.84 -1.16 3.60
N SER A 120 40.88 -0.86 4.40
CA SER A 120 41.46 0.48 4.56
C SER A 120 42.92 0.38 5.01
N ASN A 121 43.64 1.51 5.08
CA ASN A 121 45.04 1.54 5.55
C ASN A 121 45.26 0.84 6.91
N GLU A 122 44.27 0.91 7.80
CA GLU A 122 44.31 0.36 9.17
C GLU A 122 43.19 -0.67 9.40
N GLY A 123 42.55 -1.09 8.31
CA GLY A 123 41.37 -1.95 8.34
C GLY A 123 41.71 -3.43 8.33
N PRO A 124 40.69 -4.29 8.44
CA PRO A 124 40.86 -5.73 8.36
C PRO A 124 41.31 -6.17 6.97
N VAL A 125 41.96 -7.34 6.92
CA VAL A 125 42.23 -8.08 5.69
C VAL A 125 40.90 -8.59 5.13
N GLY A 126 40.61 -8.24 3.87
CA GLY A 126 39.26 -8.41 3.31
C GLY A 126 38.75 -9.86 3.36
N TYR A 127 39.59 -10.84 3.03
CA TYR A 127 39.19 -12.25 2.97
C TYR A 127 39.29 -12.98 4.32
N GLU A 128 39.75 -12.32 5.38
CA GLU A 128 39.82 -12.93 6.71
C GLU A 128 38.43 -12.96 7.36
N LYS A 129 38.20 -14.02 8.13
CA LYS A 129 37.02 -14.16 8.99
C LYS A 129 37.40 -13.83 10.43
N ASP A 130 36.45 -13.29 11.15
CA ASP A 130 36.47 -13.07 12.58
C ASP A 130 35.53 -14.10 13.26
N GLU A 131 34.96 -13.78 14.41
CA GLU A 131 33.98 -14.63 15.10
C GLU A 131 32.58 -14.61 14.46
N PHE A 132 32.38 -13.84 13.38
CA PHE A 132 31.13 -13.72 12.63
C PHE A 132 31.15 -14.53 11.32
N ASP A 133 29.98 -14.75 10.71
CA ASP A 133 29.79 -15.75 9.64
C ASP A 133 30.53 -15.44 8.31
N TYR A 134 30.73 -14.16 8.01
CA TYR A 134 31.26 -13.69 6.72
C TYR A 134 32.68 -13.15 6.81
N ALA A 135 33.45 -13.28 5.73
CA ALA A 135 34.69 -12.52 5.58
C ALA A 135 34.39 -11.00 5.51
N TRP A 136 35.36 -10.17 5.88
CA TRP A 136 35.19 -8.72 5.95
C TRP A 136 34.74 -8.07 4.63
N ASP A 137 35.25 -8.54 3.49
CA ASP A 137 34.89 -8.02 2.17
C ASP A 137 33.45 -8.36 1.78
N ALA A 138 33.02 -9.60 2.03
CA ALA A 138 31.66 -10.06 1.80
C ALA A 138 30.66 -9.33 2.70
N TRP A 139 31.00 -9.17 3.99
CA TRP A 139 30.18 -8.42 4.94
C TRP A 139 30.07 -6.95 4.58
N TYR A 140 31.18 -6.28 4.24
CA TYR A 140 31.16 -4.87 3.89
C TYR A 140 30.35 -4.61 2.61
N ARG A 141 30.35 -5.52 1.63
CA ARG A 141 29.46 -5.43 0.47
C ARG A 141 27.99 -5.51 0.86
N GLN A 142 27.61 -6.47 1.71
CA GLN A 142 26.24 -6.59 2.21
C GLN A 142 25.81 -5.34 3.00
N PHE A 143 26.70 -4.81 3.85
CA PHE A 143 26.48 -3.57 4.57
C PHE A 143 26.22 -2.40 3.60
N VAL A 144 27.09 -2.22 2.60
CA VAL A 144 26.96 -1.16 1.61
C VAL A 144 25.67 -1.31 0.80
N ASP A 145 25.31 -2.52 0.38
CA ASP A 145 24.09 -2.75 -0.40
C ASP A 145 22.83 -2.44 0.42
N LEU A 146 22.80 -2.80 1.70
CA LEU A 146 21.73 -2.42 2.61
C LEU A 146 21.69 -0.90 2.82
N ALA A 147 22.84 -0.25 2.98
CA ALA A 147 22.94 1.20 3.17
C ALA A 147 22.48 1.99 1.95
N LYS A 148 22.80 1.53 0.72
CA LYS A 148 22.27 2.11 -0.52
C LYS A 148 20.74 2.12 -0.50
N THR A 149 20.11 1.00 -0.11
CA THR A 149 18.66 0.89 -0.06
C THR A 149 18.04 1.80 1.00
N ILE A 150 18.56 1.77 2.24
CA ILE A 150 17.99 2.53 3.36
C ILE A 150 18.20 4.04 3.20
N LEU A 151 19.38 4.47 2.77
CA LEU A 151 19.77 5.88 2.75
C LEU A 151 19.33 6.61 1.47
N ALA A 152 19.02 5.91 0.38
CA ALA A 152 18.48 6.53 -0.83
C ALA A 152 17.09 7.14 -0.65
N GLY A 153 16.41 6.80 0.45
CA GLY A 153 15.03 7.20 0.70
C GLY A 153 14.05 6.11 0.32
N TRP A 154 13.01 5.99 1.15
CA TRP A 154 11.96 4.97 1.02
C TRP A 154 11.05 5.20 -0.19
N ASP A 155 11.05 6.39 -0.77
CA ASP A 155 10.27 6.68 -1.97
C ASP A 155 10.92 6.01 -3.19
N TYR A 156 12.25 5.92 -3.24
CA TYR A 156 12.98 5.41 -4.39
C TYR A 156 12.76 3.92 -4.67
N TYR A 157 12.63 3.11 -3.62
CA TYR A 157 12.38 1.68 -3.73
C TYR A 157 10.93 1.35 -3.33
N ALA A 158 10.10 0.99 -4.31
CA ALA A 158 8.67 0.74 -4.14
C ALA A 158 8.32 -0.37 -3.13
N SER A 159 9.27 -1.25 -2.80
CA SER A 159 9.09 -2.35 -1.84
C SER A 159 9.79 -2.11 -0.49
N THR A 160 10.05 -0.85 -0.13
CA THR A 160 10.71 -0.51 1.14
C THR A 160 9.81 -0.87 2.31
N ASP A 161 10.26 -1.80 3.15
CA ASP A 161 9.65 -2.14 4.43
C ASP A 161 10.58 -1.71 5.56
N THR A 162 10.22 -0.61 6.23
CA THR A 162 11.00 -0.07 7.35
C THR A 162 11.15 -1.06 8.50
N LYS A 163 10.14 -1.90 8.75
CA LYS A 163 10.19 -2.90 9.82
C LYS A 163 11.19 -4.01 9.48
N GLY A 164 11.06 -4.62 8.30
CA GLY A 164 12.01 -5.64 7.83
C GLY A 164 13.45 -5.12 7.70
N LEU A 165 13.62 -3.85 7.32
CA LEU A 165 14.93 -3.19 7.28
C LEU A 165 15.50 -2.97 8.68
N ALA A 166 14.69 -2.55 9.66
CA ALA A 166 15.13 -2.41 11.04
C ALA A 166 15.60 -3.75 11.63
N GLU A 167 14.89 -4.85 11.35
CA GLU A 167 15.29 -6.21 11.74
C GLU A 167 16.62 -6.61 11.08
N SER A 168 16.83 -6.23 9.82
CA SER A 168 18.07 -6.49 9.08
C SER A 168 19.30 -5.73 9.62
N LEU A 169 19.10 -4.64 10.36
CA LEU A 169 20.18 -3.87 10.99
C LEU A 169 20.68 -4.50 12.30
N ILE A 170 19.85 -5.27 13.01
CA ILE A 170 20.20 -5.89 14.30
C ILE A 170 21.53 -6.67 14.26
N PRO A 171 21.76 -7.61 13.32
CA PRO A 171 23.00 -8.40 13.30
C PRO A 171 24.25 -7.59 12.95
N LEU A 172 24.11 -6.36 12.43
CA LEU A 172 25.25 -5.52 12.06
C LEU A 172 25.86 -4.80 13.28
N ALA A 173 25.05 -4.52 14.31
CA ALA A 173 25.47 -3.71 15.45
C ALA A 173 26.71 -4.28 16.17
N ASP A 174 26.70 -5.58 16.48
CA ASP A 174 27.79 -6.23 17.20
C ASP A 174 29.08 -6.25 16.40
N ARG A 175 28.99 -6.51 15.09
CA ARG A 175 30.17 -6.55 14.22
C ARG A 175 30.78 -5.17 13.96
N ILE A 176 29.95 -4.13 13.94
CA ILE A 176 30.44 -2.74 13.85
C ILE A 176 31.15 -2.35 15.13
N LYS A 177 30.62 -2.71 16.29
CA LYS A 177 31.30 -2.51 17.58
C LYS A 177 32.65 -3.24 17.61
N PHE A 178 32.70 -4.49 17.16
CA PHE A 178 33.95 -5.24 17.02
C PHE A 178 34.94 -4.54 16.08
N LEU A 179 34.47 -4.03 14.94
CA LEU A 179 35.28 -3.27 13.97
C LEU A 179 35.91 -2.04 14.62
N GLU A 180 35.15 -1.28 15.40
CA GLU A 180 35.66 -0.08 16.09
C GLU A 180 36.70 -0.41 17.17
N GLU A 181 36.48 -1.47 17.95
CA GLU A 181 37.39 -1.89 19.00
C GLU A 181 38.71 -2.46 18.43
N ARG A 182 38.63 -3.23 17.35
CA ARG A 182 39.77 -3.98 16.80
C ARG A 182 40.55 -3.22 15.73
N TYR A 183 39.88 -2.38 14.94
CA TYR A 183 40.44 -1.63 13.81
C TYR A 183 40.03 -0.15 13.91
N PRO A 184 40.44 0.56 14.99
CA PRO A 184 40.07 1.95 15.17
C PRO A 184 40.67 2.81 14.06
N GLY A 185 39.84 3.58 13.36
CA GLY A 185 40.31 4.43 12.27
C GLY A 185 39.19 5.11 11.49
N PRO A 186 39.54 5.87 10.43
CA PRO A 186 38.56 6.56 9.59
C PRO A 186 37.50 5.63 8.98
N PHE A 187 37.90 4.42 8.57
CA PHE A 187 36.99 3.41 8.03
C PHE A 187 35.92 2.97 9.04
N ALA A 188 36.34 2.54 10.24
CA ALA A 188 35.41 2.11 11.28
C ALA A 188 34.43 3.22 11.68
N ARG A 189 34.92 4.46 11.79
CA ARG A 189 34.05 5.62 12.07
C ARG A 189 33.03 5.88 10.97
N ALA A 190 33.42 5.78 9.70
CA ALA A 190 32.51 5.97 8.58
C ALA A 190 31.42 4.88 8.56
N VAL A 191 31.81 3.63 8.78
CA VAL A 191 30.86 2.50 8.88
C VAL A 191 29.88 2.70 10.04
N ARG A 192 30.34 3.12 11.22
CA ARG A 192 29.44 3.46 12.33
C ARG A 192 28.49 4.60 11.96
N GLN A 193 28.99 5.68 11.37
CA GLN A 193 28.16 6.82 10.97
C GLN A 193 27.08 6.42 9.97
N ASP A 194 27.43 5.58 9.00
CA ASP A 194 26.47 5.04 8.04
C ASP A 194 25.42 4.16 8.73
N PHE A 195 25.85 3.33 9.68
CA PHE A 195 24.93 2.52 10.47
C PHE A 195 23.97 3.35 11.31
N GLU A 196 24.47 4.37 12.01
CA GLU A 196 23.65 5.31 12.78
C GLU A 196 22.65 6.05 11.86
N ALA A 197 23.08 6.47 10.67
CA ALA A 197 22.20 7.08 9.68
C ALA A 197 21.14 6.10 9.16
N MET A 198 21.50 4.84 8.93
CA MET A 198 20.54 3.79 8.55
C MET A 198 19.52 3.56 9.65
N THR A 199 19.96 3.41 10.91
CA THR A 199 19.09 3.23 12.06
C THR A 199 18.14 4.41 12.24
N ALA A 200 18.64 5.63 12.12
CA ALA A 200 17.82 6.84 12.20
C ALA A 200 16.79 6.91 11.05
N SER A 201 17.19 6.54 9.83
CA SER A 201 16.29 6.45 8.68
C SER A 201 15.16 5.47 8.96
N VAL A 202 15.44 4.18 9.24
CA VAL A 202 14.39 3.15 9.41
C VAL A 202 13.52 3.34 10.65
N ALA A 203 14.02 4.02 11.68
CA ALA A 203 13.22 4.34 12.87
C ALA A 203 12.06 5.29 12.56
N GLY A 204 12.15 6.04 11.46
CA GLY A 204 11.15 7.01 11.07
C GLY A 204 11.08 8.22 12.00
N GLU A 205 10.39 9.25 11.51
CA GLU A 205 10.21 10.50 12.24
C GLU A 205 9.04 10.40 13.19
N ARG A 206 9.23 10.88 14.42
CA ARG A 206 8.14 10.97 15.39
C ARG A 206 7.08 11.97 14.92
N ARG A 207 5.81 11.61 15.13
CA ARG A 207 4.64 12.44 14.90
C ARG A 207 3.74 12.47 16.13
N GLU A 208 3.02 13.56 16.30
CA GLU A 208 1.99 13.68 17.32
C GLU A 208 0.63 13.60 16.64
N LEU A 209 -0.19 12.62 17.04
CA LEU A 209 -1.55 12.47 16.56
C LEU A 209 -2.51 12.92 17.66
N THR A 210 -3.42 13.81 17.31
CA THR A 210 -4.45 14.29 18.25
C THR A 210 -5.52 13.25 18.46
N THR A 211 -6.26 13.35 19.57
CA THR A 211 -7.43 12.50 19.81
C THR A 211 -8.47 12.64 18.69
N ALA A 212 -8.62 13.84 18.12
CA ALA A 212 -9.52 14.07 16.98
C ALA A 212 -9.06 13.31 15.72
N ALA A 213 -7.76 13.32 15.41
CA ALA A 213 -7.19 12.57 14.28
C ALA A 213 -7.34 11.05 14.43
N LEU A 214 -7.46 10.54 15.66
CA LEU A 214 -7.64 9.13 15.97
C LEU A 214 -9.10 8.72 16.21
N ALA A 215 -10.04 9.67 16.23
CA ALA A 215 -11.44 9.41 16.59
C ALA A 215 -12.11 8.38 15.66
N TYR A 216 -11.70 8.33 14.38
CA TYR A 216 -12.21 7.38 13.40
C TYR A 216 -11.99 5.92 13.81
N ARG A 217 -10.94 5.62 14.61
CA ARG A 217 -10.62 4.24 15.02
C ARG A 217 -11.66 3.63 15.95
N SER A 218 -12.48 4.45 16.61
CA SER A 218 -13.62 3.99 17.42
C SER A 218 -14.96 4.05 16.66
N LEU A 219 -14.97 4.61 15.44
CA LEU A 219 -16.19 4.82 14.67
C LEU A 219 -16.84 3.49 14.27
N GLY A 220 -16.04 2.49 13.90
CA GLY A 220 -16.50 1.15 13.58
C GLY A 220 -17.24 0.50 14.75
N ASP A 221 -16.64 0.53 15.96
CA ASP A 221 -17.26 -0.02 17.19
C ASP A 221 -18.58 0.70 17.53
N ILE A 222 -18.60 2.03 17.43
CA ILE A 222 -19.80 2.84 17.69
C ILE A 222 -20.90 2.46 16.70
N ARG A 223 -20.59 2.36 15.41
CA ARG A 223 -21.53 1.97 14.35
C ARG A 223 -22.02 0.54 14.56
N ALA A 224 -21.14 -0.40 14.89
CA ALA A 224 -21.47 -1.79 15.15
C ALA A 224 -22.47 -1.90 16.32
N GLN A 225 -22.27 -1.16 17.41
CA GLN A 225 -23.21 -1.12 18.54
C GLN A 225 -24.59 -0.58 18.16
N VAL A 226 -24.63 0.50 17.38
CA VAL A 226 -25.89 1.11 16.90
C VAL A 226 -26.66 0.13 16.01
N ILE A 227 -25.96 -0.54 15.10
CA ILE A 227 -26.55 -1.53 14.19
C ILE A 227 -27.00 -2.76 14.95
N ALA A 228 -26.19 -3.29 15.87
CA ALA A 228 -26.55 -4.45 16.67
C ALA A 228 -27.85 -4.19 17.46
N ALA A 229 -27.99 -3.01 18.07
CA ALA A 229 -29.21 -2.63 18.77
C ALA A 229 -30.42 -2.51 17.83
N ALA A 230 -30.22 -2.03 16.59
CA ALA A 230 -31.28 -1.98 15.58
C ALA A 230 -31.65 -3.39 15.09
N ALA A 231 -30.66 -4.25 14.88
CA ALA A 231 -30.80 -5.62 14.45
C ALA A 231 -31.59 -6.45 15.48
N ASP A 232 -31.29 -6.30 16.77
CA ASP A 232 -32.02 -6.98 17.84
C ASP A 232 -33.51 -6.62 17.83
N ARG A 233 -33.81 -5.31 17.79
CA ARG A 233 -35.21 -4.84 17.76
C ARG A 233 -35.94 -5.34 16.52
N ALA A 234 -35.28 -5.29 15.36
CA ALA A 234 -35.88 -5.73 14.09
C ALA A 234 -36.10 -7.25 14.07
N PHE A 235 -35.14 -8.03 14.59
CA PHE A 235 -35.26 -9.48 14.66
C PHE A 235 -36.33 -9.92 15.65
N GLU A 236 -36.38 -9.32 16.84
CA GLU A 236 -37.45 -9.56 17.80
C GLU A 236 -38.83 -9.22 17.22
N SER A 237 -38.94 -8.09 16.51
CA SER A 237 -40.18 -7.70 15.83
C SER A 237 -40.57 -8.71 14.74
N PHE A 238 -39.62 -9.19 13.95
CA PHE A 238 -39.85 -10.21 12.93
C PHE A 238 -40.32 -11.53 13.55
N LEU A 239 -39.70 -11.97 14.64
CA LEU A 239 -40.10 -13.18 15.36
C LEU A 239 -41.49 -13.05 15.98
N ALA A 240 -41.85 -11.87 16.49
CA ALA A 240 -43.18 -11.59 17.00
C ALA A 240 -44.25 -11.61 15.88
N GLU A 241 -43.94 -11.06 14.70
CA GLU A 241 -44.82 -11.07 13.53
C GLU A 241 -45.06 -12.50 13.00
N THR A 242 -44.04 -13.35 13.06
CA THR A 242 -44.06 -14.72 12.54
C THR A 242 -44.40 -15.78 13.61
N GLY A 243 -44.65 -15.37 14.86
CA GLY A 243 -44.76 -16.27 16.01
C GLY A 243 -45.82 -17.37 15.86
N ASP A 244 -46.96 -17.08 15.24
CA ASP A 244 -48.04 -18.06 15.04
C ASP A 244 -47.69 -19.15 14.01
N SER A 245 -46.78 -18.83 13.07
CA SER A 245 -46.32 -19.76 12.02
C SER A 245 -44.98 -20.41 12.32
N LEU A 246 -44.24 -19.89 13.31
CA LEU A 246 -42.95 -20.39 13.75
C LEU A 246 -43.11 -21.71 14.53
N LEU A 247 -42.47 -22.76 14.04
CA LEU A 247 -42.43 -24.05 14.69
C LEU A 247 -41.57 -23.97 15.96
N THR A 248 -42.14 -24.32 17.11
CA THR A 248 -41.46 -24.20 18.41
C THR A 248 -40.39 -25.27 18.65
N ALA A 249 -40.48 -26.41 17.96
CA ALA A 249 -39.53 -27.51 18.07
C ALA A 249 -39.24 -28.09 16.68
N THR A 250 -38.11 -27.71 16.11
CA THR A 250 -37.64 -28.18 14.81
C THR A 250 -36.83 -29.46 14.93
N PRO A 251 -37.07 -30.49 14.09
CA PRO A 251 -36.14 -31.61 13.95
C PRO A 251 -34.77 -31.10 13.52
N ASN A 252 -33.70 -31.55 14.16
CA ASN A 252 -32.35 -31.00 13.93
C ASN A 252 -31.74 -31.39 12.56
N SER A 253 -32.03 -32.60 12.06
CA SER A 253 -31.36 -33.17 10.88
C SER A 253 -32.28 -34.05 10.03
N PRO A 254 -33.42 -33.54 9.51
CA PRO A 254 -34.35 -34.36 8.73
C PRO A 254 -33.68 -34.90 7.46
N ASN A 255 -33.89 -36.18 7.15
CA ASN A 255 -33.49 -36.79 5.89
C ASN A 255 -34.69 -36.85 4.95
N ALA A 256 -34.66 -36.04 3.89
CA ALA A 256 -35.81 -35.86 2.99
C ALA A 256 -36.19 -37.12 2.18
N PHE A 257 -35.35 -38.16 2.18
CA PHE A 257 -35.60 -39.42 1.47
C PHE A 257 -35.91 -40.60 2.40
N GLU A 258 -35.66 -40.46 3.71
CA GLU A 258 -35.89 -41.52 4.71
C GLU A 258 -37.02 -41.17 5.69
N ASP A 259 -37.23 -39.89 5.98
CA ASP A 259 -38.19 -39.40 6.97
C ASP A 259 -39.48 -38.85 6.31
N ASP A 260 -40.61 -38.91 7.02
CA ASP A 260 -41.83 -38.19 6.63
C ASP A 260 -41.73 -36.71 7.01
N ILE A 261 -41.39 -35.88 6.02
CA ILE A 261 -41.23 -34.43 6.17
C ILE A 261 -42.54 -33.64 5.96
N SER A 262 -43.67 -34.30 5.68
CA SER A 262 -44.92 -33.63 5.29
C SER A 262 -45.44 -32.63 6.32
N HIS A 263 -45.17 -32.91 7.60
CA HIS A 263 -45.53 -32.04 8.72
C HIS A 263 -44.68 -30.76 8.85
N LEU A 264 -43.52 -30.72 8.17
CA LEU A 264 -42.61 -29.57 8.16
C LEU A 264 -42.92 -28.62 7.00
N ILE A 265 -43.41 -29.13 5.87
CA ILE A 265 -43.64 -28.35 4.64
C ILE A 265 -44.55 -27.15 4.92
N GLY A 266 -44.12 -25.97 4.47
CA GLY A 266 -44.85 -24.71 4.64
C GLY A 266 -44.76 -24.10 6.04
N ARG A 267 -44.13 -24.79 7.01
CA ARG A 267 -43.89 -24.24 8.35
C ARG A 267 -42.68 -23.30 8.33
N THR A 268 -42.77 -22.25 9.14
CA THR A 268 -41.63 -21.35 9.36
C THR A 268 -40.77 -21.94 10.46
N ILE A 269 -39.46 -21.97 10.26
CA ILE A 269 -38.52 -22.51 11.23
C ILE A 269 -37.35 -21.57 11.44
N ARG A 270 -36.78 -21.60 12.64
CA ARG A 270 -35.51 -20.95 12.99
C ARG A 270 -34.41 -22.01 13.06
N LEU A 271 -33.35 -21.82 12.30
CA LEU A 271 -32.18 -22.68 12.31
C LEU A 271 -31.20 -22.24 13.42
N PRO A 272 -30.36 -23.13 13.97
CA PRO A 272 -29.19 -22.74 14.75
C PRO A 272 -28.18 -21.94 13.91
N GLU A 273 -27.21 -21.33 14.57
CA GLU A 273 -26.09 -20.65 13.90
C GLU A 273 -25.34 -21.58 12.94
N ILE A 274 -25.12 -21.11 11.72
CA ILE A 274 -24.36 -21.76 10.65
C ILE A 274 -23.11 -20.94 10.40
N GLY A 275 -21.93 -21.55 10.48
CA GLY A 275 -20.66 -20.91 10.14
C GLY A 275 -20.11 -21.40 8.81
N ASN A 276 -18.87 -20.99 8.51
CA ASN A 276 -18.15 -21.38 7.29
C ASN A 276 -17.91 -22.90 7.20
N ARG A 277 -17.83 -23.60 8.34
CA ARG A 277 -17.66 -25.06 8.37
C ARG A 277 -18.92 -25.79 7.93
N GLU A 278 -20.07 -25.18 8.06
CA GLU A 278 -21.36 -25.75 7.71
C GLU A 278 -21.78 -25.43 6.26
N VAL A 279 -20.89 -24.82 5.47
CA VAL A 279 -21.07 -24.65 4.03
C VAL A 279 -20.66 -25.93 3.30
N LEU A 280 -21.54 -26.41 2.43
CA LEU A 280 -21.27 -27.52 1.49
C LEU A 280 -20.93 -26.97 0.11
N PHE A 281 -20.01 -27.63 -0.58
CA PHE A 281 -19.60 -27.28 -1.94
C PHE A 281 -19.97 -28.37 -2.93
N GLU A 282 -20.93 -28.07 -3.81
CA GLU A 282 -21.27 -28.85 -4.98
C GLU A 282 -20.59 -28.23 -6.21
N THR A 283 -20.34 -29.00 -7.28
CA THR A 283 -19.48 -28.62 -8.42
C THR A 283 -19.77 -27.24 -9.04
N ARG A 284 -20.99 -26.70 -8.90
CA ARG A 284 -21.38 -25.37 -9.40
C ARG A 284 -22.15 -24.50 -8.38
N LYS A 285 -22.33 -24.99 -7.16
CA LYS A 285 -23.20 -24.35 -6.15
C LYS A 285 -22.61 -24.51 -4.77
N SER A 286 -22.96 -23.60 -3.88
CA SER A 286 -22.68 -23.78 -2.45
C SER A 286 -23.97 -23.69 -1.66
N TRP A 287 -24.01 -24.40 -0.54
CA TRP A 287 -25.21 -24.54 0.27
C TRP A 287 -24.90 -24.26 1.74
N PHE A 288 -25.73 -23.46 2.41
CA PHE A 288 -25.73 -23.46 3.87
C PHE A 288 -26.42 -24.73 4.35
N ARG A 289 -25.82 -25.41 5.33
CA ARG A 289 -26.37 -26.62 5.93
C ARG A 289 -26.58 -26.41 7.43
N SER A 290 -27.79 -26.66 7.90
CA SER A 290 -28.05 -26.86 9.34
C SER A 290 -28.40 -28.32 9.60
N GLY A 291 -27.57 -29.02 10.38
CA GLY A 291 -27.79 -30.42 10.76
C GLY A 291 -26.51 -31.27 10.70
N THR A 292 -26.64 -32.55 11.03
CA THR A 292 -25.55 -33.52 11.16
C THR A 292 -25.81 -34.79 10.36
N GLY A 293 -24.78 -35.59 10.11
CA GLY A 293 -24.93 -36.90 9.45
C GLY A 293 -25.31 -36.79 7.98
N THR A 294 -26.36 -37.50 7.56
CA THR A 294 -26.86 -37.52 6.17
C THR A 294 -28.06 -36.59 5.93
N GLY A 295 -28.63 -35.99 6.97
CA GLY A 295 -29.79 -35.09 6.88
C GLY A 295 -29.45 -33.63 7.23
N GLY A 296 -30.46 -32.76 7.11
CA GLY A 296 -30.35 -31.34 7.46
C GLY A 296 -31.28 -30.43 6.65
N TYR A 297 -31.25 -29.14 6.98
CA TYR A 297 -31.86 -28.09 6.18
C TYR A 297 -30.81 -27.48 5.25
N LEU A 298 -31.21 -27.20 4.01
CA LEU A 298 -30.33 -26.73 2.95
C LEU A 298 -30.87 -25.44 2.34
N ILE A 299 -30.00 -24.42 2.26
CA ILE A 299 -30.28 -23.13 1.61
C ILE A 299 -29.26 -22.93 0.49
N ASP A 300 -29.74 -22.72 -0.74
CA ASP A 300 -28.87 -22.45 -1.89
C ASP A 300 -28.29 -21.04 -1.76
N ARG A 301 -26.96 -20.94 -1.62
CA ARG A 301 -26.23 -19.68 -1.46
C ARG A 301 -26.29 -18.80 -2.71
N THR A 302 -26.71 -19.35 -3.85
CA THR A 302 -26.82 -18.64 -5.14
C THR A 302 -28.25 -18.27 -5.50
N SER A 303 -29.22 -18.58 -4.63
CA SER A 303 -30.63 -18.28 -4.87
C SER A 303 -30.94 -16.79 -4.70
N ASP A 304 -31.87 -16.26 -5.50
CA ASP A 304 -32.31 -14.86 -5.44
C ASP A 304 -32.69 -14.40 -4.02
N PRO A 305 -33.38 -15.20 -3.16
CA PRO A 305 -33.71 -14.81 -1.79
C PRO A 305 -32.51 -14.55 -0.88
N VAL A 306 -31.31 -15.05 -1.23
CA VAL A 306 -30.09 -14.87 -0.42
C VAL A 306 -29.27 -13.67 -0.93
N ARG A 307 -29.51 -13.16 -2.14
CA ARG A 307 -28.73 -12.03 -2.69
C ARG A 307 -28.70 -10.79 -1.76
N PRO A 308 -29.82 -10.35 -1.14
CA PRO A 308 -29.80 -9.19 -0.23
C PRO A 308 -28.90 -9.38 1.00
N LEU A 309 -28.68 -10.63 1.46
CA LEU A 309 -27.75 -10.91 2.55
C LEU A 309 -26.31 -10.50 2.18
N TYR A 310 -25.86 -10.81 0.97
CA TYR A 310 -24.50 -10.47 0.55
C TYR A 310 -24.33 -8.98 0.30
N GLU A 311 -25.36 -8.31 -0.24
CA GLU A 311 -25.40 -6.85 -0.35
C GLU A 311 -25.28 -6.20 1.04
N ALA A 312 -26.04 -6.69 2.02
CA ALA A 312 -25.98 -6.21 3.40
C ALA A 312 -24.63 -6.45 4.08
N ILE A 313 -24.02 -7.63 3.89
CA ILE A 313 -22.68 -7.93 4.42
C ILE A 313 -21.63 -7.04 3.76
N SER A 314 -21.70 -6.84 2.45
CA SER A 314 -20.80 -5.95 1.71
C SER A 314 -20.88 -4.54 2.27
N GLU A 315 -22.09 -3.99 2.41
CA GLU A 315 -22.28 -2.64 2.92
C GLU A 315 -21.88 -2.48 4.39
N TYR A 316 -22.14 -3.50 5.22
CA TYR A 316 -21.65 -3.51 6.61
C TYR A 316 -20.12 -3.52 6.67
N THR A 317 -19.47 -4.33 5.83
CA THR A 317 -18.00 -4.38 5.75
C THR A 317 -17.44 -3.03 5.27
N GLU A 318 -18.08 -2.47 4.25
CA GLU A 318 -17.69 -1.21 3.61
C GLU A 318 -17.78 -0.01 4.56
N LYS A 319 -18.81 0.05 5.43
CA LYS A 319 -19.11 1.23 6.25
C LYS A 319 -18.81 1.05 7.75
N VAL A 320 -18.75 -0.19 8.26
CA VAL A 320 -18.70 -0.48 9.70
C VAL A 320 -17.38 -1.13 10.07
N ASP A 321 -17.19 -2.37 9.66
CA ASP A 321 -16.07 -3.20 10.08
C ASP A 321 -15.47 -3.97 8.90
N PRO A 322 -14.30 -3.55 8.39
CA PRO A 322 -13.69 -4.20 7.24
C PRO A 322 -13.12 -5.61 7.57
N PHE A 323 -13.19 -6.07 8.82
CA PHE A 323 -12.81 -7.41 9.25
C PHE A 323 -14.02 -8.35 9.46
N PHE A 324 -15.24 -7.92 9.10
CA PHE A 324 -16.47 -8.70 9.25
C PHE A 324 -16.62 -9.88 8.25
N ALA A 325 -15.52 -10.36 7.68
CA ALA A 325 -15.53 -11.45 6.68
C ALA A 325 -15.86 -12.82 7.28
N ASP A 326 -15.47 -13.06 8.54
CA ASP A 326 -15.80 -14.27 9.27
C ASP A 326 -17.06 -14.04 10.11
N TYR A 327 -18.18 -14.56 9.62
CA TYR A 327 -19.48 -14.43 10.27
C TYR A 327 -20.18 -15.78 10.40
N LYS A 328 -21.16 -15.80 11.30
CA LYS A 328 -22.16 -16.86 11.41
C LYS A 328 -23.52 -16.31 11.03
N VAL A 329 -24.37 -17.18 10.49
CA VAL A 329 -25.72 -16.81 10.06
C VAL A 329 -26.74 -17.66 10.79
N GLU A 330 -27.79 -17.01 11.25
CA GLU A 330 -28.98 -17.64 11.82
C GLU A 330 -30.17 -17.34 10.91
N PHE A 331 -30.69 -18.36 10.22
CA PHE A 331 -31.79 -18.20 9.28
C PHE A 331 -33.14 -18.48 9.93
N VAL A 332 -34.13 -17.68 9.52
CA VAL A 332 -35.55 -18.01 9.68
C VAL A 332 -36.16 -18.14 8.28
N GLY A 333 -36.86 -19.23 8.00
CA GLY A 333 -37.37 -19.49 6.66
C GLY A 333 -38.50 -20.50 6.60
N ILE A 334 -39.05 -20.68 5.40
CA ILE A 334 -40.16 -21.61 5.13
C ILE A 334 -39.62 -22.89 4.50
N VAL A 335 -39.97 -24.02 5.11
CA VAL A 335 -39.62 -25.35 4.63
C VAL A 335 -40.38 -25.65 3.33
N GLN A 336 -39.65 -26.06 2.30
CA GLN A 336 -40.22 -26.38 0.99
C GLN A 336 -40.59 -27.87 0.88
N ALA A 337 -41.48 -28.19 -0.05
CA ALA A 337 -41.84 -29.58 -0.38
C ALA A 337 -40.72 -30.31 -1.13
N GLU A 338 -39.86 -29.56 -1.83
CA GLU A 338 -38.78 -30.11 -2.63
C GLU A 338 -37.59 -30.54 -1.75
N ALA A 339 -37.19 -31.80 -1.89
CA ALA A 339 -35.95 -32.29 -1.31
C ALA A 339 -34.72 -31.74 -2.06
N ALA A 340 -33.57 -31.71 -1.38
CA ALA A 340 -32.27 -31.46 -1.99
C ALA A 340 -31.31 -32.61 -1.66
N LEU A 341 -30.57 -33.04 -2.68
CA LEU A 341 -29.44 -33.95 -2.52
C LEU A 341 -28.17 -33.18 -2.90
N VAL A 342 -27.26 -33.03 -1.95
CA VAL A 342 -26.00 -32.27 -2.14
C VAL A 342 -24.83 -33.20 -1.88
N ALA A 343 -23.97 -33.38 -2.88
CA ALA A 343 -22.74 -34.13 -2.76
C ALA A 343 -21.56 -33.17 -2.63
N ASP A 344 -20.90 -33.18 -1.47
CA ASP A 344 -19.67 -32.44 -1.23
C ASP A 344 -18.49 -33.37 -1.49
N ALA A 345 -17.92 -33.27 -2.70
CA ALA A 345 -16.82 -34.13 -3.14
C ALA A 345 -15.53 -33.90 -2.33
N TYR A 346 -15.33 -32.69 -1.79
CA TYR A 346 -14.15 -32.38 -1.00
C TYR A 346 -14.19 -33.06 0.37
N ARG A 347 -15.39 -33.15 0.96
CA ARG A 347 -15.62 -33.79 2.27
C ARG A 347 -16.04 -35.25 2.18
N GLU A 348 -16.22 -35.77 0.96
CA GLU A 348 -16.72 -37.13 0.70
C GLU A 348 -18.06 -37.44 1.41
N ILE A 349 -18.94 -36.45 1.49
CA ILE A 349 -20.27 -36.61 2.12
C ILE A 349 -21.40 -36.31 1.14
N THR A 350 -22.51 -37.02 1.32
CA THR A 350 -23.78 -36.74 0.64
C THR A 350 -24.83 -36.40 1.68
N VAL A 351 -25.52 -35.27 1.46
CA VAL A 351 -26.58 -34.79 2.35
C VAL A 351 -27.91 -34.79 1.60
N SER A 352 -28.85 -35.51 2.18
CA SER A 352 -30.24 -35.68 1.75
C SER A 352 -31.13 -34.76 2.58
N GLY A 353 -31.08 -33.46 2.30
CA GLY A 353 -31.70 -32.43 3.15
C GLY A 353 -33.04 -31.89 2.63
N VAL A 354 -33.74 -31.18 3.49
CA VAL A 354 -34.96 -30.44 3.17
C VAL A 354 -34.60 -29.01 2.77
N ARG A 355 -35.17 -28.50 1.68
CA ARG A 355 -34.91 -27.12 1.25
C ARG A 355 -35.62 -26.11 2.15
N LEU A 356 -34.93 -25.01 2.42
CA LEU A 356 -35.47 -23.87 3.14
C LEU A 356 -35.38 -22.63 2.24
N VAL A 357 -36.49 -21.90 2.09
CA VAL A 357 -36.47 -20.55 1.52
C VAL A 357 -36.30 -19.57 2.67
N PRO A 358 -35.17 -18.83 2.75
CA PRO A 358 -34.91 -17.93 3.85
C PRO A 358 -35.79 -16.68 3.73
N HIS A 359 -36.38 -16.27 4.84
CA HIS A 359 -37.21 -15.07 4.97
C HIS A 359 -36.53 -14.00 5.82
N ALA A 360 -35.62 -14.40 6.70
CA ALA A 360 -34.82 -13.49 7.50
C ALA A 360 -33.50 -14.14 7.87
N VAL A 361 -32.52 -13.31 8.16
CA VAL A 361 -31.21 -13.74 8.64
C VAL A 361 -30.66 -12.75 9.66
N LEU A 362 -30.18 -13.29 10.77
CA LEU A 362 -29.33 -12.59 11.72
C LEU A 362 -27.89 -13.02 11.45
N VAL A 363 -27.00 -12.07 11.19
CA VAL A 363 -25.58 -12.31 10.93
C VAL A 363 -24.78 -11.80 12.11
N THR A 364 -23.90 -12.64 12.66
CA THR A 364 -23.10 -12.33 13.84
C THR A 364 -21.63 -12.52 13.53
N GLY A 365 -20.79 -11.56 13.91
CA GLY A 365 -19.33 -11.65 13.75
C GLY A 365 -18.77 -12.85 14.54
N ALA A 366 -17.93 -13.66 13.90
CA ALA A 366 -17.37 -14.85 14.54
C ALA A 366 -16.35 -14.49 15.63
N SER A 367 -15.58 -13.43 15.42
CA SER A 367 -14.58 -12.89 16.35
C SER A 367 -15.17 -11.88 17.34
N ASN A 368 -16.24 -11.19 16.95
CA ASN A 368 -16.95 -10.22 17.79
C ASN A 368 -18.47 -10.48 17.76
N PRO A 369 -19.01 -11.25 18.72
CA PRO A 369 -20.44 -11.56 18.77
C PRO A 369 -21.36 -10.36 19.03
N GLU A 370 -20.81 -9.23 19.51
CA GLU A 370 -21.58 -7.99 19.70
C GLU A 370 -21.81 -7.26 18.36
N ALA A 371 -20.98 -7.52 17.35
CA ALA A 371 -21.19 -7.06 15.99
C ALA A 371 -22.18 -7.97 15.29
N ARG A 372 -23.40 -7.48 15.05
CA ARG A 372 -24.44 -8.23 14.34
C ARG A 372 -25.35 -7.32 13.53
N LEU A 373 -25.89 -7.85 12.43
CA LEU A 373 -26.84 -7.19 11.56
C LEU A 373 -28.02 -8.13 11.26
N PHE A 374 -29.18 -7.55 11.02
CA PHE A 374 -30.41 -8.27 10.67
C PHE A 374 -30.88 -7.85 9.28
N VAL A 375 -31.21 -8.84 8.45
CA VAL A 375 -31.76 -8.64 7.10
C VAL A 375 -33.11 -9.34 7.00
N ASP A 376 -34.15 -8.58 6.61
CA ASP A 376 -35.44 -9.13 6.21
C ASP A 376 -35.38 -9.50 4.71
N LEU A 377 -35.30 -10.79 4.42
CA LEU A 377 -35.14 -11.32 3.06
C LEU A 377 -36.47 -11.44 2.30
N ARG A 378 -37.61 -11.15 2.95
CA ARG A 378 -38.93 -11.14 2.27
C ARG A 378 -39.05 -9.97 1.29
N ASN A 379 -38.39 -8.86 1.61
CA ASN A 379 -38.51 -7.60 0.89
C ASN A 379 -37.28 -7.35 0.01
N ALA A 380 -37.25 -7.93 -1.19
CA ALA A 380 -36.19 -7.65 -2.17
C ALA A 380 -36.14 -6.19 -2.68
N ALA A 381 -36.99 -5.29 -2.15
CA ALA A 381 -37.12 -3.89 -2.54
C ALA A 381 -37.16 -2.93 -1.33
N THR A 382 -36.73 -3.35 -0.13
CA THR A 382 -36.55 -2.40 0.97
C THR A 382 -35.45 -1.39 0.61
N PRO A 383 -35.64 -0.09 0.92
CA PRO A 383 -34.63 0.92 0.69
C PRO A 383 -33.42 0.76 1.64
N GLU A 384 -33.57 0.02 2.74
CA GLU A 384 -32.48 -0.30 3.66
C GLU A 384 -32.02 -1.77 3.48
N PRO A 385 -30.72 -2.01 3.27
CA PRO A 385 -30.17 -3.35 3.08
C PRO A 385 -30.12 -4.19 4.37
N PHE A 386 -30.07 -3.53 5.53
CA PHE A 386 -30.20 -4.16 6.85
C PHE A 386 -30.74 -3.16 7.87
N ALA A 387 -31.25 -3.67 9.00
CA ALA A 387 -31.82 -2.83 10.04
C ALA A 387 -30.81 -1.83 10.60
N GLY A 388 -31.11 -0.54 10.44
CA GLY A 388 -30.25 0.55 10.93
C GLY A 388 -29.22 1.06 9.92
N ALA A 389 -29.21 0.54 8.68
CA ALA A 389 -28.30 0.99 7.64
C ALA A 389 -28.37 2.51 7.38
N HIS A 390 -29.58 3.09 7.40
CA HIS A 390 -29.75 4.54 7.19
C HIS A 390 -29.05 5.41 8.25
N ALA A 391 -28.87 4.90 9.47
CA ALA A 391 -28.14 5.63 10.52
C ALA A 391 -26.64 5.80 10.19
N LEU A 392 -26.08 5.00 9.27
CA LEU A 392 -24.70 5.11 8.85
C LEU A 392 -24.41 6.35 8.00
N GLU A 393 -25.42 6.83 7.28
CA GLU A 393 -25.30 8.01 6.41
C GLU A 393 -25.55 9.31 7.18
N GLN A 394 -26.22 9.23 8.34
CA GLN A 394 -26.56 10.38 9.16
C GLN A 394 -25.30 10.98 9.79
N GLY A 395 -24.95 12.19 9.38
CA GLY A 395 -23.84 12.96 9.95
C GLY A 395 -22.50 12.82 9.23
N ILE A 396 -22.44 12.11 8.09
CA ILE A 396 -21.29 12.18 7.18
C ILE A 396 -21.34 13.52 6.46
N GLU A 397 -20.40 14.41 6.78
CA GLU A 397 -20.16 15.63 6.01
C GLU A 397 -19.28 15.28 4.82
N ARG A 398 -19.87 15.25 3.62
CA ARG A 398 -19.15 14.94 2.38
C ARG A 398 -18.44 16.18 1.88
N HIS A 399 -17.14 16.07 1.67
CA HIS A 399 -16.37 17.12 1.03
C HIS A 399 -16.53 17.02 -0.49
N HIS A 400 -16.93 18.12 -1.14
CA HIS A 400 -16.98 18.22 -2.58
C HIS A 400 -15.73 18.91 -3.09
N LEU A 401 -15.03 18.29 -4.03
CA LEU A 401 -13.79 18.82 -4.60
C LEU A 401 -14.09 20.01 -5.53
N GLU A 402 -13.44 21.13 -5.25
CA GLU A 402 -13.54 22.38 -6.01
C GLU A 402 -12.33 22.57 -6.94
N GLU A 403 -12.46 23.42 -7.97
CA GLU A 403 -11.35 23.74 -8.90
C GLU A 403 -10.15 24.39 -8.21
N THR A 404 -10.39 25.05 -7.06
CA THR A 404 -9.35 25.75 -6.28
C THR A 404 -8.60 24.85 -5.30
N ASP A 405 -9.03 23.59 -5.12
CA ASP A 405 -8.40 22.69 -4.18
C ASP A 405 -6.97 22.35 -4.62
N ARG A 406 -6.05 22.34 -3.65
CA ARG A 406 -4.67 21.97 -3.92
C ARG A 406 -4.60 20.45 -4.12
N PRO A 407 -3.61 19.95 -4.87
CA PRO A 407 -3.41 18.51 -5.05
C PRO A 407 -3.35 17.73 -3.72
N GLU A 408 -2.69 18.30 -2.71
CA GLU A 408 -2.62 17.71 -1.38
C GLU A 408 -3.98 17.60 -0.69
N ASP A 409 -4.89 18.57 -0.89
CA ASP A 409 -6.21 18.60 -0.27
C ASP A 409 -7.10 17.49 -0.86
N VAL A 410 -7.00 17.23 -2.17
CA VAL A 410 -7.68 16.10 -2.83
C VAL A 410 -7.21 14.76 -2.25
N LEU A 411 -5.90 14.58 -2.11
CA LEU A 411 -5.34 13.34 -1.58
C LEU A 411 -5.68 13.12 -0.09
N MET A 412 -5.63 14.18 0.72
CA MET A 412 -6.05 14.09 2.12
C MET A 412 -7.56 13.83 2.25
N THR A 413 -8.39 14.40 1.36
CA THR A 413 -9.82 14.10 1.30
C THR A 413 -10.07 12.62 1.04
N ALA A 414 -9.34 11.99 0.12
CA ALA A 414 -9.45 10.56 -0.13
C ALA A 414 -9.11 9.73 1.13
N PHE A 415 -8.06 10.10 1.87
CA PHE A 415 -7.71 9.40 3.12
C PHE A 415 -8.72 9.62 4.25
N GLU A 416 -9.27 10.82 4.40
CA GLU A 416 -10.34 11.07 5.37
C GLU A 416 -11.61 10.30 5.03
N ALA A 417 -11.97 10.21 3.75
CA ALA A 417 -13.09 9.40 3.27
C ALA A 417 -12.92 7.90 3.64
N LEU A 418 -11.71 7.35 3.50
CA LEU A 418 -11.39 5.99 3.95
C LEU A 418 -11.59 5.81 5.46
N LYS A 419 -11.12 6.76 6.26
CA LYS A 419 -11.24 6.73 7.73
C LYS A 419 -12.71 6.70 8.17
N ILE A 420 -13.56 7.51 7.54
CA ILE A 420 -14.99 7.61 7.90
C ILE A 420 -15.90 6.62 7.16
N GLY A 421 -15.36 5.84 6.22
CA GLY A 421 -16.12 4.86 5.44
C GLY A 421 -17.09 5.48 4.43
N ASP A 422 -16.65 6.52 3.71
CA ASP A 422 -17.41 7.20 2.65
C ASP A 422 -16.84 6.92 1.26
N MET A 423 -17.24 5.79 0.66
CA MET A 423 -16.73 5.34 -0.64
C MET A 423 -17.03 6.33 -1.77
N GLU A 424 -18.17 7.03 -1.69
CA GLU A 424 -18.59 8.00 -2.70
C GLU A 424 -17.59 9.16 -2.80
N THR A 425 -17.27 9.80 -1.67
CA THR A 425 -16.26 10.87 -1.63
C THR A 425 -14.89 10.35 -2.06
N TRP A 426 -14.50 9.14 -1.64
CA TRP A 426 -13.22 8.54 -2.03
C TRP A 426 -13.13 8.33 -3.54
N LEU A 427 -14.14 7.71 -4.17
CA LEU A 427 -14.18 7.52 -5.63
C LEU A 427 -14.18 8.85 -6.38
N SER A 428 -14.83 9.88 -5.84
CA SER A 428 -14.85 11.22 -6.45
C SER A 428 -13.46 11.88 -6.54
N CYS A 429 -12.49 11.43 -5.74
CA CYS A 429 -11.11 11.89 -5.78
C CYS A 429 -10.30 11.27 -6.95
N TYR A 430 -10.76 10.18 -7.54
CA TYR A 430 -10.09 9.49 -8.64
C TYR A 430 -10.56 10.03 -10.00
N ALA A 431 -9.68 9.95 -10.99
CA ALA A 431 -10.01 10.38 -12.34
C ALA A 431 -10.92 9.37 -13.04
N ASP A 432 -11.89 9.90 -13.77
CA ASP A 432 -12.71 9.21 -14.78
C ASP A 432 -12.10 9.38 -16.19
N TRP A 433 -10.78 9.58 -16.26
CA TRP A 433 -10.03 9.63 -17.50
C TRP A 433 -8.64 8.97 -17.38
N LYS A 434 -8.02 8.72 -18.54
CA LYS A 434 -6.62 8.33 -18.64
C LYS A 434 -5.94 8.94 -19.85
N LEU A 435 -4.72 9.42 -19.67
CA LEU A 435 -3.85 9.80 -20.80
C LEU A 435 -3.31 8.54 -21.48
N ARG A 436 -3.56 8.38 -22.79
CA ARG A 436 -3.13 7.22 -23.58
C ARG A 436 -2.25 7.64 -24.74
N VAL A 437 -1.31 6.76 -25.10
CA VAL A 437 -0.56 6.85 -26.35
C VAL A 437 -1.28 6.00 -27.39
N SER A 438 -1.69 6.62 -28.49
CA SER A 438 -2.07 5.91 -29.72
C SER A 438 -0.83 5.70 -30.57
N TYR A 439 -0.65 4.50 -31.10
CA TYR A 439 0.42 4.18 -32.03
C TYR A 439 -0.19 3.93 -33.41
N GLU A 440 0.09 4.82 -34.34
CA GLU A 440 -0.15 4.62 -35.76
C GLU A 440 1.17 4.23 -36.45
N ARG A 441 1.07 3.73 -37.68
CA ARG A 441 2.18 3.07 -38.40
C ARG A 441 3.47 3.89 -38.45
N ASP A 442 3.36 5.22 -38.49
CA ASP A 442 4.48 6.16 -38.61
C ASP A 442 4.42 7.31 -37.57
N SER A 443 3.52 7.25 -36.58
CA SER A 443 3.41 8.30 -35.56
C SER A 443 2.78 7.80 -34.27
N SER A 444 3.13 8.42 -33.14
CA SER A 444 2.37 8.30 -31.91
C SER A 444 1.77 9.65 -31.54
N TYR A 445 0.57 9.63 -30.99
CA TYR A 445 -0.04 10.83 -30.40
C TYR A 445 -0.67 10.48 -29.05
N LEU A 446 -0.65 11.47 -28.17
CA LEU A 446 -1.31 11.37 -26.88
C LEU A 446 -2.78 11.79 -27.04
N TYR A 447 -3.68 11.15 -26.29
CA TYR A 447 -5.07 11.57 -26.18
C TYR A 447 -5.63 11.23 -24.80
N VAL A 448 -6.69 11.94 -24.40
CA VAL A 448 -7.40 11.69 -23.15
C VAL A 448 -8.58 10.76 -23.42
N ASP A 449 -8.52 9.57 -22.83
CA ASP A 449 -9.60 8.58 -22.85
C ASP A 449 -10.53 8.81 -21.65
N ARG A 450 -11.76 9.27 -21.91
CA ARG A 450 -12.82 9.49 -20.91
C ARG A 450 -13.77 8.30 -20.73
N THR A 451 -13.46 7.18 -21.38
CA THR A 451 -14.18 5.91 -21.16
C THR A 451 -13.50 5.04 -20.10
N TRP A 452 -12.43 5.56 -19.50
CA TRP A 452 -11.61 4.87 -18.53
C TRP A 452 -11.88 5.39 -17.12
N GLU A 453 -12.18 4.48 -16.20
CA GLU A 453 -12.20 4.75 -14.76
C GLU A 453 -10.88 4.23 -14.17
N VAL A 454 -10.12 5.08 -13.47
CA VAL A 454 -8.86 4.66 -12.82
C VAL A 454 -9.11 3.54 -11.83
N ILE A 455 -10.20 3.65 -11.07
CA ILE A 455 -10.76 2.60 -10.25
C ILE A 455 -12.15 2.30 -10.79
N GLY A 456 -12.27 1.18 -11.51
CA GLY A 456 -13.57 0.73 -12.00
C GLY A 456 -14.45 0.23 -10.85
N SER A 457 -15.76 0.41 -10.97
CA SER A 457 -16.75 -0.04 -9.97
C SER A 457 -16.60 -1.50 -9.51
N ALA A 458 -16.17 -2.40 -10.41
CA ALA A 458 -15.95 -3.82 -10.08
C ALA A 458 -14.73 -4.08 -9.20
N ASP A 459 -13.67 -3.26 -9.30
CA ASP A 459 -12.43 -3.39 -8.53
C ASP A 459 -12.41 -2.51 -7.28
N ALA A 460 -13.25 -1.47 -7.26
CA ALA A 460 -13.34 -0.47 -6.20
C ALA A 460 -13.50 -1.08 -4.80
N ALA A 461 -14.42 -2.04 -4.64
CA ALA A 461 -14.73 -2.65 -3.34
C ALA A 461 -13.50 -3.35 -2.71
N SER A 462 -12.76 -4.13 -3.50
CA SER A 462 -11.59 -4.86 -3.00
C SER A 462 -10.45 -3.91 -2.57
N ILE A 463 -10.21 -2.88 -3.39
CA ILE A 463 -9.18 -1.86 -3.13
C ILE A 463 -9.57 -1.04 -1.89
N TRP A 464 -10.84 -0.65 -1.81
CA TRP A 464 -11.44 0.08 -0.68
C TRP A 464 -11.31 -0.69 0.63
N ASP A 465 -11.75 -1.95 0.65
CA ASP A 465 -11.71 -2.79 1.85
C ASP A 465 -10.26 -2.96 2.34
N THR A 466 -9.34 -3.25 1.43
CA THR A 466 -7.91 -3.38 1.75
C THR A 466 -7.35 -2.09 2.35
N ALA A 467 -7.67 -0.93 1.77
CA ALA A 467 -7.24 0.37 2.27
C ALA A 467 -7.85 0.68 3.66
N ARG A 468 -9.14 0.41 3.87
CA ARG A 468 -9.79 0.60 5.17
C ARG A 468 -9.22 -0.34 6.23
N GLN A 469 -8.89 -1.57 5.90
CA GLN A 469 -8.23 -2.50 6.83
C GLN A 469 -6.91 -1.92 7.35
N ARG A 470 -6.10 -1.31 6.48
CA ARG A 470 -4.84 -0.66 6.87
C ARG A 470 -5.05 0.49 7.85
N PHE A 471 -6.02 1.38 7.59
CA PHE A 471 -6.33 2.47 8.53
C PHE A 471 -6.85 1.98 9.89
N ASN A 472 -7.48 0.81 9.94
CA ASN A 472 -7.97 0.20 11.18
C ASN A 472 -6.92 -0.68 11.87
N ASP A 473 -5.86 -1.09 11.17
CA ASP A 473 -4.78 -1.92 11.69
C ASP A 473 -3.50 -1.10 11.95
N ASP A 474 -2.63 -0.97 10.94
CA ASP A 474 -1.25 -0.50 11.05
C ASP A 474 -1.04 0.99 10.73
N VAL A 475 -1.96 1.63 10.00
CA VAL A 475 -1.89 3.06 9.65
C VAL A 475 -2.79 3.88 10.58
N TYR A 476 -2.18 4.80 11.32
CA TYR A 476 -2.85 5.69 12.27
C TYR A 476 -3.03 7.12 11.74
N GLY A 477 -2.30 7.46 10.68
CA GLY A 477 -2.37 8.77 10.03
C GLY A 477 -1.57 8.80 8.74
N VAL A 478 -1.82 9.82 7.93
CA VAL A 478 -1.09 10.09 6.70
C VAL A 478 -0.87 11.59 6.60
N GLU A 479 0.26 12.01 6.04
CA GLU A 479 0.57 13.40 5.74
C GLU A 479 1.20 13.51 4.34
N SER A 480 0.97 14.63 3.67
CA SER A 480 1.73 15.01 2.48
C SER A 480 3.14 15.43 2.90
N ALA A 481 4.14 14.69 2.42
CA ALA A 481 5.55 14.95 2.72
C ALA A 481 6.20 15.86 1.68
N LYS A 482 5.89 15.64 0.40
CA LYS A 482 6.44 16.42 -0.71
C LYS A 482 5.42 16.52 -1.84
N VAL A 483 5.34 17.69 -2.47
CA VAL A 483 4.54 17.94 -3.67
C VAL A 483 5.47 18.47 -4.75
N SER A 484 5.48 17.84 -5.93
CA SER A 484 6.23 18.34 -7.08
C SER A 484 5.62 19.63 -7.62
N LEU A 485 6.36 20.35 -8.45
CA LEU A 485 5.72 21.39 -9.25
C LEU A 485 4.79 20.75 -10.29
N PRO A 486 3.64 21.37 -10.62
CA PRO A 486 2.81 20.94 -11.74
C PRO A 486 3.64 20.94 -13.03
N ARG A 487 3.58 19.83 -13.76
CA ARG A 487 4.21 19.68 -15.07
C ARG A 487 3.13 19.46 -16.13
N ARG A 488 3.27 20.09 -17.29
CA ARG A 488 2.38 19.81 -18.41
C ARG A 488 2.79 18.49 -19.07
N VAL A 489 1.90 17.50 -19.05
CA VAL A 489 2.11 16.16 -19.64
C VAL A 489 1.39 15.98 -20.97
N PHE A 490 0.45 16.87 -21.28
CA PHE A 490 -0.26 16.92 -22.55
C PHE A 490 -0.54 18.37 -22.95
N ASP A 491 -0.34 18.68 -24.22
CA ASP A 491 -0.68 19.97 -24.83
C ASP A 491 -1.25 19.73 -26.23
N ALA A 492 -2.54 20.02 -26.41
CA ALA A 492 -3.24 19.81 -27.67
C ALA A 492 -2.64 20.63 -28.83
N SER A 493 -2.01 21.78 -28.55
CA SER A 493 -1.37 22.61 -29.57
C SER A 493 -0.12 21.96 -30.19
N SER A 494 0.48 21.01 -29.47
CA SER A 494 1.61 20.22 -29.96
C SER A 494 1.19 18.98 -30.77
N GLN A 495 -0.11 18.68 -30.81
CA GLN A 495 -0.68 17.48 -31.43
C GLN A 495 -1.36 17.83 -32.75
N THR A 496 -1.06 17.10 -33.82
CA THR A 496 -1.57 17.35 -35.18
C THR A 496 -3.05 17.02 -35.39
N SER A 497 -3.74 16.39 -34.43
CA SER A 497 -5.09 15.82 -34.60
C SER A 497 -6.05 16.02 -33.42
N ALA A 498 -5.70 16.78 -32.38
CA ALA A 498 -6.55 16.96 -31.20
C ALA A 498 -7.68 17.98 -31.45
N SER A 499 -8.78 17.56 -32.09
CA SER A 499 -10.00 18.37 -32.18
C SER A 499 -11.09 17.85 -31.23
N GLY A 500 -11.52 18.69 -30.28
CA GLY A 500 -12.68 18.44 -29.40
C GLY A 500 -12.41 17.92 -27.98
N GLY A 501 -11.14 17.82 -27.55
CA GLY A 501 -10.75 17.37 -26.20
C GLY A 501 -10.19 18.50 -25.29
N PRO A 502 -9.75 18.17 -24.05
CA PRO A 502 -9.06 19.12 -23.18
C PRO A 502 -7.84 19.71 -23.90
N GLN A 503 -7.51 20.96 -23.61
CA GLN A 503 -6.38 21.65 -24.26
C GLN A 503 -5.05 21.28 -23.61
N SER A 504 -5.05 20.96 -22.33
CA SER A 504 -3.86 20.56 -21.59
C SER A 504 -4.17 19.55 -20.49
N VAL A 505 -3.17 18.75 -20.15
CA VAL A 505 -3.17 17.96 -18.91
C VAL A 505 -1.93 18.34 -18.13
N GLU A 506 -2.14 18.69 -16.87
CA GLU A 506 -1.08 18.90 -15.91
C GLU A 506 -1.04 17.74 -14.92
N GLU A 507 0.16 17.37 -14.50
CA GLU A 507 0.39 16.32 -13.53
C GLU A 507 1.24 16.85 -12.38
N VAL A 508 0.97 16.33 -11.20
CA VAL A 508 1.75 16.57 -9.99
C VAL A 508 1.95 15.25 -9.27
N ARG A 509 3.14 15.08 -8.69
CA ARG A 509 3.49 13.94 -7.85
C ARG A 509 3.52 14.36 -6.39
N ILE A 510 2.85 13.58 -5.56
CA ILE A 510 2.81 13.76 -4.12
C ILE A 510 3.46 12.54 -3.46
N VAL A 511 4.41 12.78 -2.56
CA VAL A 511 4.95 11.75 -1.68
C VAL A 511 4.25 11.86 -0.33
N VAL A 512 3.72 10.75 0.17
CA VAL A 512 3.06 10.68 1.49
C VAL A 512 3.93 9.97 2.52
N ASN A 513 3.79 10.38 3.78
CA ASN A 513 4.28 9.60 4.93
C ASN A 513 3.09 8.89 5.58
N HIS A 514 3.19 7.57 5.73
CA HIS A 514 2.27 6.80 6.56
C HIS A 514 2.77 6.87 8.00
N ILE A 515 1.86 7.02 8.96
CA ILE A 515 2.18 7.12 10.39
C ILE A 515 1.62 5.87 11.07
N GLY A 516 2.51 5.11 11.70
CA GLY A 516 2.18 3.88 12.40
C GLY A 516 2.53 3.99 13.88
N LYS A 517 2.03 3.04 14.68
CA LYS A 517 2.38 2.95 16.10
C LYS A 517 3.56 1.99 16.30
N ILE A 518 4.72 2.52 16.67
CA ILE A 518 5.95 1.76 16.94
C ILE A 518 6.24 1.84 18.44
N GLY A 519 5.99 0.74 19.15
CA GLY A 519 5.96 0.75 20.62
C GLY A 519 4.84 1.65 21.12
N ASP A 520 5.19 2.66 21.93
CA ASP A 520 4.25 3.64 22.47
C ASP A 520 4.21 4.96 21.68
N GLU A 521 4.98 5.09 20.61
CA GLU A 521 5.11 6.33 19.83
C GLU A 521 4.49 6.19 18.42
N TYR A 522 4.02 7.31 17.88
CA TYR A 522 3.62 7.40 16.48
C TYR A 522 4.80 7.88 15.63
N ARG A 523 5.12 7.12 14.59
CA ARG A 523 6.28 7.36 13.74
C ARG A 523 5.94 7.15 12.27
N THR A 524 6.61 7.90 11.40
CA THR A 524 6.51 7.66 9.96
C THR A 524 7.10 6.29 9.62
N PHE A 525 6.52 5.58 8.67
CA PHE A 525 7.01 4.29 8.23
C PHE A 525 6.68 4.03 6.76
N ALA A 526 7.35 3.05 6.17
CA ALA A 526 7.01 2.49 4.86
C ALA A 526 6.80 0.98 5.00
N GLY A 527 5.86 0.46 4.23
CA GLY A 527 5.51 -0.95 4.18
C GLY A 527 5.23 -1.41 2.75
N PRO A 528 5.31 -2.72 2.47
CA PRO A 528 5.23 -3.27 1.12
C PRO A 528 3.83 -3.14 0.48
N MET A 529 2.80 -2.85 1.29
CA MET A 529 1.41 -2.69 0.88
C MET A 529 0.94 -1.24 0.99
N LEU A 530 1.87 -0.29 1.11
CA LEU A 530 1.57 1.13 1.29
C LEU A 530 2.19 1.93 0.15
N HIS A 531 1.34 2.50 -0.67
CA HIS A 531 1.70 3.34 -1.80
C HIS A 531 2.09 4.74 -1.34
N ARG A 532 3.36 5.09 -1.56
CA ARG A 532 3.89 6.40 -1.12
C ARG A 532 3.85 7.49 -2.17
N ARG A 533 3.79 7.15 -3.46
CA ARG A 533 3.97 8.10 -4.57
C ARG A 533 2.69 8.24 -5.37
N TRP A 534 1.94 9.29 -5.11
CA TRP A 534 0.65 9.54 -5.72
C TRP A 534 0.80 10.50 -6.89
N ASP A 535 0.37 10.07 -8.08
CA ASP A 535 0.28 10.96 -9.24
C ASP A 535 -1.16 11.46 -9.36
N LEU A 536 -1.31 12.78 -9.43
CA LEU A 536 -2.58 13.47 -9.64
C LEU A 536 -2.51 14.26 -10.94
N GLN A 537 -3.62 14.31 -11.67
CA GLN A 537 -3.75 15.10 -12.88
C GLN A 537 -4.95 16.03 -12.81
N ARG A 538 -4.89 17.12 -13.58
CA ARG A 538 -6.06 17.93 -13.91
C ARG A 538 -6.16 18.16 -15.41
N LEU A 539 -7.38 18.23 -15.91
CA LEU A 539 -7.66 18.61 -17.30
C LEU A 539 -7.90 20.12 -17.33
N ASP A 540 -7.11 20.84 -18.14
CA ASP A 540 -7.14 22.30 -18.21
C ASP A 540 -7.00 22.95 -16.82
N GLU A 541 -7.91 23.85 -16.44
CA GLU A 541 -7.96 24.47 -15.10
C GLU A 541 -8.96 23.76 -14.15
N GLY A 542 -9.40 22.55 -14.51
CA GLY A 542 -10.30 21.74 -13.68
C GLY A 542 -9.66 21.23 -12.39
N PRO A 543 -10.43 20.49 -11.56
CA PRO A 543 -9.95 20.03 -10.28
C PRO A 543 -8.95 18.87 -10.43
N TRP A 544 -8.05 18.75 -9.46
CA TRP A 544 -7.09 17.64 -9.42
C TRP A 544 -7.80 16.32 -9.12
N ARG A 545 -7.30 15.23 -9.72
CA ARG A 545 -7.78 13.86 -9.53
C ARG A 545 -6.64 12.86 -9.49
N ILE A 546 -6.77 11.83 -8.67
CA ILE A 546 -5.81 10.73 -8.54
C ILE A 546 -5.87 9.86 -9.80
N VAL A 547 -4.72 9.60 -10.42
CA VAL A 547 -4.62 8.83 -11.69
C VAL A 547 -3.95 7.47 -11.56
N ILE A 548 -3.61 7.06 -10.34
CA ILE A 548 -3.06 5.74 -10.04
C ILE A 548 -4.14 4.81 -9.47
N PRO A 549 -4.17 3.52 -9.83
CA PRO A 549 -5.23 2.59 -9.44
C PRO A 549 -5.03 1.99 -8.03
N TYR A 550 -4.26 2.64 -7.16
CA TYR A 550 -3.93 2.11 -5.83
C TYR A 550 -4.78 2.78 -4.74
N GLY A 551 -5.20 1.99 -3.75
CA GLY A 551 -6.09 2.44 -2.67
C GLY A 551 -5.39 2.91 -1.40
N MET A 552 -4.15 2.46 -1.17
CA MET A 552 -3.29 2.97 -0.11
C MET A 552 -1.84 2.66 -0.40
#